data_AF-A0A699I9T0-F1
#
_entry.id   AF-A0A699I9T0-F1
#
_cell.length_a   1.000
_cell.length_b   1.000
_cell.length_c   1.000
_cell.angle_alpha   90.00
_cell.angle_beta   90.00
_cell.angle_gamma   90.00
#
_symmetry.space_group_name_H-M   'P 1'
#
loop_
_entity.id
_entity.type
_entity.pdbx_description
1 polymer ?
#
loop_
_entity_poly.entity_id
_entity_poly.type
_entity_poly.pdbx_seq_one_letter_code
_entity_poly.pdbx_strand_id
1 'polypeptide(L)'
;MALSYAGRVLLIASVLSSMQNYWASVFLLPKQFIYEINKTLKGFLWCQGELTKEKAKISWDKICKLKEQGGLELKDLGVWNELLMTKHLWNVAMKKDTLWVKWIYKEKLKDKSITEAKSDSSCSVGWKNILSLREKIRKYVRWKIGNGKSMNVWHDNWCSVSPLSDYIDTREIYDARLNSNSTIKGIINEER
;
A
#
# COMPACT_ATOMS: atom_id res chain seq x y z
N MET A 1 -25.93 29.16 13.71
CA MET A 1 -24.83 28.88 14.67
C MET A 1 -23.54 28.72 13.88
N ALA A 2 -22.59 29.65 14.01
CA ALA A 2 -21.32 29.58 13.30
C ALA A 2 -20.31 28.74 14.11
N LEU A 3 -19.77 27.68 13.51
CA LEU A 3 -18.77 26.81 14.16
C LEU A 3 -17.41 27.52 14.20
N SER A 4 -16.72 27.49 15.34
CA SER A 4 -15.39 28.10 15.49
C SER A 4 -14.34 27.41 14.60
N TYR A 5 -13.22 28.07 14.31
CA TYR A 5 -12.14 27.48 13.52
C TYR A 5 -11.62 26.18 14.14
N ALA A 6 -11.34 26.19 15.45
CA ALA A 6 -10.91 25.01 16.20
C ALA A 6 -11.97 23.90 16.16
N GLY A 7 -13.26 24.25 16.28
CA GLY A 7 -14.36 23.29 16.16
C GLY A 7 -14.43 22.63 14.78
N ARG A 8 -14.16 23.39 13.70
CA ARG A 8 -14.10 22.84 12.34
C ARG A 8 -12.94 21.87 12.16
N VAL A 9 -11.75 22.20 12.67
CA VAL A 9 -10.59 21.29 12.65
C VAL A 9 -10.92 19.99 13.39
N LEU A 10 -11.50 20.10 14.58
CA LEU A 10 -11.89 18.94 15.38
C LEU A 10 -12.91 18.04 14.65
N LEU A 11 -13.92 18.64 14.00
CA LEU A 11 -14.93 17.90 13.25
C LEU A 11 -14.35 17.20 12.02
N ILE A 12 -13.39 17.83 11.33
CA ILE A 12 -12.64 17.19 10.24
C ILE A 12 -11.83 16.00 10.77
N ALA A 13 -11.09 16.19 11.85
CA ALA A 13 -10.18 15.19 12.41
C ALA A 13 -10.91 13.96 12.98
N SER A 14 -12.13 14.15 13.50
CA SER A 14 -12.93 13.09 14.11
C SER A 14 -13.89 12.44 13.11
N VAL A 15 -14.94 13.16 12.71
CA VAL A 15 -16.07 12.61 11.95
C VAL A 15 -15.70 12.42 10.48
N LEU A 16 -15.20 13.45 9.81
CA LEU A 16 -14.94 13.35 8.36
C LEU A 16 -13.78 12.40 8.06
N SER A 17 -12.73 12.44 8.89
CA SER A 17 -11.60 11.52 8.75
C SER A 17 -11.99 10.06 9.00
N SER A 18 -12.93 9.76 9.92
CA SER A 18 -13.39 8.39 10.14
C SER A 18 -14.22 7.85 8.97
N MET A 19 -15.12 8.67 8.41
CA MET A 19 -15.88 8.32 7.19
C MET A 19 -14.94 8.05 6.01
N GLN A 20 -13.92 8.88 5.82
CA GLN A 20 -12.92 8.70 4.78
C GLN A 20 -12.06 7.46 5.00
N ASN A 21 -11.66 7.18 6.25
CA ASN A 21 -10.90 5.99 6.59
C ASN A 21 -11.61 4.70 6.19
N TYR A 22 -12.93 4.64 6.39
CA TYR A 22 -13.71 3.48 5.99
C TYR A 22 -13.54 3.17 4.49
N TRP A 23 -13.84 4.15 3.63
CA TRP A 23 -13.71 3.97 2.18
C TRP A 23 -12.27 3.78 1.71
N ALA A 24 -11.33 4.55 2.26
CA ALA A 24 -9.91 4.47 1.95
C ALA A 24 -9.27 3.15 2.42
N SER A 25 -9.90 2.42 3.34
CA SER A 25 -9.43 1.09 3.75
C SER A 25 -9.87 -0.02 2.82
N VAL A 26 -10.89 0.22 1.98
CA VAL A 26 -11.47 -0.81 1.10
C VAL A 26 -11.03 -0.62 -0.36
N PHE A 27 -10.93 0.63 -0.81
CA PHE A 27 -10.65 0.95 -2.21
C PHE A 27 -9.46 1.88 -2.34
N LEU A 28 -8.66 1.69 -3.39
CA LEU A 28 -7.76 2.73 -3.86
C LEU A 28 -8.59 3.80 -4.58
N LEU A 29 -8.70 4.98 -3.98
CA LEU A 29 -9.57 6.06 -4.43
C LEU A 29 -8.95 6.77 -5.65
N PRO A 30 -9.75 7.12 -6.68
CA PRO A 30 -9.26 7.91 -7.80
C PRO A 30 -8.76 9.29 -7.35
N LYS A 31 -7.69 9.78 -7.99
CA LYS A 31 -7.08 11.07 -7.66
C LYS A 31 -8.07 12.24 -7.76
N GLN A 32 -8.95 12.24 -8.76
CA GLN A 32 -9.97 13.27 -8.92
C GLN A 32 -10.95 13.28 -7.73
N PHE A 33 -11.34 12.11 -7.25
CA PHE A 33 -12.24 12.00 -6.11
C PHE A 33 -11.59 12.52 -4.82
N ILE A 34 -10.33 12.16 -4.59
CA ILE A 34 -9.53 12.70 -3.47
C ILE A 34 -9.42 14.22 -3.56
N TYR A 35 -9.20 14.76 -4.77
CA TYR A 35 -9.11 16.20 -4.99
C TYR A 35 -10.40 16.93 -4.62
N GLU A 36 -11.57 16.44 -5.07
CA GLU A 36 -12.86 17.07 -4.72
C GLU A 36 -13.16 16.99 -3.21
N ILE A 37 -12.79 15.89 -2.56
CA ILE A 37 -12.89 15.77 -1.09
C ILE A 37 -12.00 16.81 -0.41
N ASN A 38 -10.72 16.88 -0.76
CA ASN A 38 -9.78 17.83 -0.16
C ASN A 38 -10.23 19.28 -0.40
N LYS A 39 -10.76 19.59 -1.59
CA LYS A 39 -11.35 20.89 -1.91
C LYS A 39 -12.55 21.21 -1.01
N THR A 40 -13.44 20.26 -0.78
CA THR A 40 -14.60 20.41 0.09
C THR A 40 -14.18 20.61 1.54
N LEU A 41 -13.25 19.81 2.06
CA LEU A 41 -12.71 19.96 3.42
C LEU A 41 -12.02 21.31 3.60
N LYS A 42 -11.26 21.76 2.60
CA LYS A 42 -10.60 23.06 2.58
C LYS A 42 -11.62 24.21 2.62
N GLY A 43 -12.69 24.12 1.83
CA GLY A 43 -13.79 25.09 1.83
C GLY A 43 -14.53 25.12 3.17
N PHE A 44 -14.78 23.95 3.77
CA PHE A 44 -15.37 23.86 5.10
C PHE A 44 -14.48 24.54 6.15
N LEU A 45 -13.17 24.24 6.15
CA LEU A 45 -12.22 24.77 7.12
C LEU A 45 -12.09 26.30 7.07
N TRP A 46 -11.90 26.86 5.87
CA TRP A 46 -11.57 28.28 5.69
C TRP A 46 -12.78 29.17 5.43
N CYS A 47 -13.81 28.64 4.78
CA CYS A 47 -14.89 29.44 4.21
C CYS A 47 -16.26 29.10 4.77
N GLN A 48 -16.34 28.30 5.84
CA GLN A 48 -17.61 27.87 6.46
C GLN A 48 -18.56 27.17 5.47
N GLY A 49 -18.02 26.56 4.41
CA GLY A 49 -18.79 25.87 3.37
C GLY A 49 -19.00 26.66 2.08
N GLU A 50 -18.66 27.95 2.03
CA GLU A 50 -18.66 28.72 0.77
C GLU A 50 -17.40 28.38 -0.05
N LEU A 51 -17.55 27.83 -1.25
CA LEU A 51 -16.40 27.46 -2.10
C LEU A 51 -15.77 28.68 -2.82
N THR A 52 -15.47 29.76 -2.09
CA THR A 52 -14.78 30.95 -2.62
C THR A 52 -13.27 30.77 -2.55
N LYS A 53 -12.56 31.10 -3.64
CA LYS A 53 -11.10 30.91 -3.75
C LYS A 53 -10.28 31.83 -2.83
N GLU A 54 -10.84 32.97 -2.41
CA GLU A 54 -10.09 34.07 -1.80
C GLU A 54 -9.74 33.88 -0.32
N LYS A 55 -10.39 32.96 0.41
CA LYS A 55 -10.25 32.85 1.88
C LYS A 55 -9.23 31.80 2.35
N ALA A 56 -8.71 30.95 1.46
CA ALA A 56 -7.78 29.89 1.86
C ALA A 56 -6.34 30.37 1.97
N LYS A 57 -5.90 30.69 3.21
CA LYS A 57 -4.56 31.24 3.49
C LYS A 57 -3.42 30.23 3.39
N ILE A 58 -3.70 28.93 3.55
CA ILE A 58 -2.68 27.87 3.61
C ILE A 58 -3.05 26.72 2.67
N SER A 59 -2.06 26.17 1.97
CA SER A 59 -2.21 24.98 1.13
C SER A 59 -2.60 23.75 1.96
N TRP A 60 -3.45 22.88 1.41
CA TRP A 60 -3.90 21.66 2.10
C TRP A 60 -2.74 20.76 2.54
N ASP A 61 -1.73 20.59 1.68
CA ASP A 61 -0.50 19.83 1.99
C ASP A 61 0.18 20.27 3.29
N LYS A 62 0.36 21.60 3.47
CA LYS A 62 0.95 22.16 4.70
C LYS A 62 0.07 21.90 5.93
N ILE A 63 -1.26 21.93 5.77
CA ILE A 63 -2.20 21.67 6.87
C ILE A 63 -2.11 20.21 7.31
N CYS A 64 -1.84 19.29 6.40
CA CYS A 64 -1.72 17.86 6.70
C CYS A 64 -0.40 17.49 7.42
N LYS A 65 0.54 18.41 7.57
CA LYS A 65 1.80 18.16 8.28
C LYS A 65 1.59 18.06 9.79
N LEU A 66 2.60 17.53 10.48
CA LEU A 66 2.65 17.46 11.94
C LEU A 66 2.61 18.87 12.55
N LYS A 67 2.11 19.00 13.79
CA LYS A 67 2.09 20.28 14.50
C LYS A 67 3.49 20.86 14.69
N GLU A 68 4.47 19.99 14.91
CA GLU A 68 5.90 20.35 14.99
C GLU A 68 6.43 20.99 13.69
N GLN A 69 5.82 20.67 12.55
CA GLN A 69 6.15 21.22 11.23
C GLN A 69 5.25 22.41 10.85
N GLY A 70 4.47 22.94 11.81
CA GLY A 70 3.53 24.03 11.58
C GLY A 70 2.21 23.62 10.89
N GLY A 71 1.91 22.32 10.85
CA GLY A 71 0.64 21.79 10.33
C GLY A 71 -0.42 21.59 11.42
N LEU A 72 -1.56 21.01 11.03
CA LEU A 72 -2.70 20.72 11.91
C LEU A 72 -2.90 19.21 12.15
N GLU A 73 -1.98 18.35 11.71
CA GLU A 73 -2.07 16.88 11.81
C GLU A 73 -3.32 16.29 11.14
N LEU A 74 -3.88 16.99 10.16
CA LEU A 74 -4.93 16.42 9.31
C LEU A 74 -4.33 15.38 8.38
N LYS A 75 -5.10 14.34 8.04
CA LYS A 75 -4.61 13.27 7.17
C LYS A 75 -4.75 13.69 5.72
N ASP A 76 -3.65 13.64 4.96
CA ASP A 76 -3.74 13.66 3.51
C ASP A 76 -4.39 12.35 3.03
N LEU A 77 -5.60 12.45 2.49
CA LEU A 77 -6.38 11.29 2.08
C LEU A 77 -5.69 10.44 1.00
N GLY A 78 -4.92 11.06 0.10
CA GLY A 78 -4.22 10.33 -0.94
C GLY A 78 -3.09 9.47 -0.36
N VAL A 79 -2.24 10.08 0.46
CA VAL A 79 -1.16 9.36 1.16
C VAL A 79 -1.73 8.30 2.10
N TRP A 80 -2.77 8.65 2.84
CA TRP A 80 -3.39 7.76 3.82
C TRP A 80 -4.07 6.56 3.15
N ASN A 81 -4.71 6.77 2.00
CA ASN A 81 -5.31 5.69 1.23
C ASN A 81 -4.26 4.73 0.68
N GLU A 82 -3.16 5.23 0.09
CA GLU A 82 -2.05 4.36 -0.33
C GLU A 82 -1.46 3.56 0.85
N LEU A 83 -1.32 4.18 2.02
CA LEU A 83 -0.82 3.52 3.23
C LEU A 83 -1.77 2.42 3.74
N LEU A 84 -3.08 2.67 3.77
CA LEU A 84 -4.06 1.65 4.18
C LEU A 84 -4.09 0.47 3.20
N MET A 85 -4.03 0.74 1.90
CA MET A 85 -3.95 -0.31 0.88
C MET A 85 -2.64 -1.09 0.96
N THR A 86 -1.53 -0.41 1.27
CA THR A 86 -0.22 -1.02 1.55
C THR A 86 -0.27 -1.96 2.75
N LYS A 87 -0.99 -1.58 3.82
CA LYS A 87 -1.18 -2.43 5.00
C LYS A 87 -1.89 -3.74 4.66
N HIS A 88 -2.86 -3.73 3.74
CA HIS A 88 -3.50 -4.95 3.25
C HIS A 88 -2.53 -5.85 2.51
N LEU A 89 -1.74 -5.28 1.59
CA LEU A 89 -0.68 -6.02 0.91
C LEU A 89 0.29 -6.65 1.92
N TRP A 90 0.70 -5.90 2.94
CA TRP A 90 1.57 -6.39 4.01
C TRP A 90 0.95 -7.56 4.78
N ASN A 91 -0.35 -7.49 5.12
CA ASN A 91 -1.05 -8.58 5.78
C ASN A 91 -1.07 -9.86 4.94
N VAL A 92 -1.24 -9.72 3.61
CA VAL A 92 -1.14 -10.86 2.68
C VAL A 92 0.29 -11.39 2.68
N ALA A 93 1.30 -10.54 2.50
CA ALA A 93 2.70 -10.94 2.48
C ALA A 93 3.10 -11.72 3.76
N MET A 94 2.65 -11.25 4.92
CA MET A 94 2.93 -11.87 6.22
C MET A 94 2.01 -13.06 6.56
N LYS A 95 1.15 -13.52 5.63
CA LYS A 95 0.20 -14.62 5.84
C LYS A 95 -0.62 -14.46 7.12
N LYS A 96 -1.04 -13.23 7.43
CA LYS A 96 -1.77 -12.93 8.66
C LYS A 96 -3.04 -13.77 8.74
N ASP A 97 -3.32 -14.36 9.90
CA ASP A 97 -4.49 -15.21 10.09
C ASP A 97 -5.79 -14.40 10.12
N THR A 98 -6.31 -14.10 8.93
CA THR A 98 -7.61 -13.45 8.74
C THR A 98 -8.37 -14.15 7.61
N LEU A 99 -9.70 -14.14 7.66
CA LEU A 99 -10.53 -14.73 6.61
C LEU A 99 -10.24 -14.11 5.23
N TRP A 100 -10.03 -12.80 5.17
CA TRP A 100 -9.71 -12.11 3.92
C TRP A 100 -8.37 -12.58 3.33
N VAL A 101 -7.31 -12.69 4.15
CA VAL A 101 -6.01 -13.21 3.68
C VAL A 101 -6.13 -14.66 3.22
N LYS A 102 -6.80 -15.52 3.99
CA LYS A 102 -7.06 -16.93 3.62
C LYS A 102 -7.80 -17.03 2.28
N TRP A 103 -8.81 -16.21 2.07
CA TRP A 103 -9.56 -16.14 0.81
C TRP A 103 -8.69 -15.66 -0.36
N ILE A 104 -7.86 -14.63 -0.17
CA ILE A 104 -6.91 -14.15 -1.19
C ILE A 104 -5.94 -15.26 -1.61
N TYR A 105 -5.39 -16.01 -0.64
CA TYR A 105 -4.49 -17.12 -0.93
C TYR A 105 -5.15 -18.22 -1.75
N LYS A 106 -6.40 -18.57 -1.40
CA LYS A 106 -7.17 -19.60 -2.10
C LYS A 106 -7.61 -19.18 -3.50
N GLU A 107 -8.23 -18.01 -3.63
CA GLU A 107 -8.92 -17.60 -4.86
C GLU A 107 -8.05 -16.78 -5.83
N LYS A 108 -7.15 -15.94 -5.30
CA LYS A 108 -6.34 -15.02 -6.12
C LYS A 108 -4.92 -15.52 -6.35
N LEU A 109 -4.26 -16.00 -5.31
CA LEU A 109 -2.86 -16.44 -5.41
C LEU A 109 -2.74 -17.92 -5.79
N LYS A 110 -3.75 -18.76 -5.51
CA LYS A 110 -3.69 -20.22 -5.67
C LYS A 110 -2.44 -20.80 -4.98
N ASP A 111 -2.27 -20.42 -3.72
CA ASP A 111 -1.13 -20.78 -2.85
C ASP A 111 0.26 -20.28 -3.30
N LYS A 112 0.34 -19.41 -4.31
CA LYS A 112 1.58 -18.75 -4.70
C LYS A 112 1.94 -17.58 -3.78
N SER A 113 3.21 -17.16 -3.84
CA SER A 113 3.66 -15.97 -3.13
C SER A 113 3.06 -14.69 -3.76
N ILE A 114 2.91 -13.65 -2.94
CA ILE A 114 2.44 -12.34 -3.42
C ILE A 114 3.47 -11.70 -4.37
N THR A 115 4.74 -12.08 -4.29
CA THR A 115 5.84 -11.63 -5.16
C THR A 115 5.71 -12.21 -6.57
N GLU A 116 5.20 -13.43 -6.72
CA GLU A 116 5.01 -14.10 -8.01
C GLU A 116 3.66 -13.79 -8.68
N ALA A 117 2.72 -13.17 -7.96
CA ALA A 117 1.38 -12.90 -8.47
C ALA A 117 1.42 -12.00 -9.71
N LYS A 118 0.84 -12.46 -10.82
CA LYS A 118 0.69 -11.67 -12.06
C LYS A 118 -0.69 -11.03 -12.12
N SER A 119 -0.75 -9.85 -12.73
CA SER A 119 -2.01 -9.17 -13.01
C SER A 119 -2.49 -9.51 -14.41
N ASP A 120 -3.49 -10.37 -14.52
CA ASP A 120 -4.12 -10.69 -15.81
C ASP A 120 -5.25 -9.71 -16.13
N SER A 121 -5.67 -9.66 -17.41
CA SER A 121 -6.78 -8.81 -17.85
C SER A 121 -8.07 -9.09 -17.08
N SER A 122 -8.31 -10.35 -16.72
CA SER A 122 -9.46 -10.86 -15.94
C SER A 122 -9.43 -10.47 -14.45
N CYS A 123 -8.32 -9.94 -13.93
CA CYS A 123 -8.24 -9.53 -12.53
C CYS A 123 -9.11 -8.31 -12.24
N SER A 124 -9.73 -8.28 -11.06
CA SER A 124 -10.49 -7.13 -10.60
C SER A 124 -9.59 -5.90 -10.48
N VAL A 125 -10.15 -4.71 -10.73
CA VAL A 125 -9.42 -3.43 -10.62
C VAL A 125 -8.82 -3.27 -9.23
N GLY A 126 -9.55 -3.65 -8.18
CA GLY A 126 -9.04 -3.62 -6.80
C GLY A 126 -7.79 -4.49 -6.60
N TRP A 127 -7.75 -5.69 -7.20
CA TRP A 127 -6.57 -6.56 -7.12
C TRP A 127 -5.39 -5.98 -7.90
N LYS A 128 -5.64 -5.43 -9.10
CA LYS A 128 -4.61 -4.73 -9.88
C LYS A 128 -4.01 -3.55 -9.11
N ASN A 129 -4.84 -2.81 -8.38
CA ASN A 129 -4.40 -1.71 -7.53
C ASN A 129 -3.55 -2.18 -6.34
N ILE A 130 -3.87 -3.32 -5.72
CA ILE A 130 -3.04 -3.90 -4.65
C ILE A 130 -1.68 -4.36 -5.22
N LEU A 131 -1.67 -5.00 -6.39
CA LEU A 131 -0.44 -5.44 -7.04
C LEU A 131 0.43 -4.27 -7.50
N SER A 132 -0.15 -3.15 -7.95
CA SER A 132 0.65 -1.98 -8.34
C SER A 132 1.38 -1.33 -7.15
N LEU A 133 0.80 -1.42 -5.95
CA LEU A 133 1.47 -0.99 -4.72
C LEU A 133 2.65 -1.90 -4.35
N ARG A 134 2.60 -3.19 -4.70
CA ARG A 134 3.69 -4.14 -4.45
C ARG A 134 5.00 -3.63 -5.03
N GLU A 135 5.01 -3.20 -6.28
CA GLU A 135 6.23 -2.70 -6.92
C GLU A 135 6.77 -1.44 -6.23
N LYS A 136 5.89 -0.55 -5.75
CA LYS A 136 6.31 0.64 -4.99
C LYS A 136 6.98 0.29 -3.66
N ILE A 137 6.50 -0.74 -2.97
CA ILE A 137 6.96 -1.11 -1.62
C ILE A 137 8.14 -2.07 -1.66
N ARG A 138 8.27 -2.88 -2.72
CA ARG A 138 9.31 -3.91 -2.88
C ARG A 138 10.73 -3.37 -2.64
N LYS A 139 11.00 -2.14 -3.07
CA LYS A 139 12.29 -1.42 -2.86
C LYS A 139 12.60 -1.09 -1.40
N TYR A 140 11.60 -1.03 -0.53
CA TYR A 140 11.77 -0.67 0.88
C TYR A 140 11.65 -1.88 1.83
N VAL A 141 11.31 -3.06 1.30
CA VAL A 141 11.08 -4.27 2.09
C VAL A 141 12.12 -5.32 1.73
N ARG A 142 12.80 -5.85 2.74
CA ARG A 142 13.67 -7.01 2.62
C ARG A 142 13.22 -8.13 3.54
N TRP A 143 13.25 -9.35 3.04
CA TRP A 143 12.97 -10.55 3.79
C TRP A 143 14.21 -10.96 4.58
N LYS A 144 14.05 -11.13 5.88
CA LYS A 144 15.09 -11.75 6.71
C LYS A 144 15.04 -13.25 6.52
N ILE A 145 16.18 -13.86 6.17
CA ILE A 145 16.30 -15.31 6.02
C ILE A 145 16.06 -15.96 7.39
N GLY A 146 15.01 -16.76 7.48
CA GLY A 146 14.71 -17.62 8.64
C GLY A 146 15.16 -19.06 8.36
N ASN A 147 14.20 -19.98 8.27
CA ASN A 147 14.47 -21.40 7.94
C ASN A 147 14.62 -21.68 6.42
N GLY A 148 14.46 -20.67 5.57
CA GLY A 148 14.60 -20.75 4.12
C GLY A 148 13.58 -21.61 3.36
N LYS A 149 12.57 -22.19 4.03
CA LYS A 149 11.61 -23.13 3.39
C LYS A 149 10.51 -22.46 2.58
N SER A 150 10.17 -21.22 2.91
CA SER A 150 9.04 -20.50 2.31
C SER A 150 9.46 -19.30 1.47
N MET A 151 10.77 -19.13 1.26
CA MET A 151 11.36 -18.01 0.52
C MET A 151 11.88 -18.50 -0.82
N ASN A 152 11.39 -17.90 -1.90
CA ASN A 152 11.85 -18.16 -3.25
C ASN A 152 13.19 -17.43 -3.48
N VAL A 153 14.20 -18.16 -3.95
CA VAL A 153 15.56 -17.63 -4.16
C VAL A 153 15.57 -16.52 -5.21
N TRP A 154 14.77 -16.68 -6.26
CA TRP A 154 14.83 -15.86 -7.45
C TRP A 154 13.98 -14.60 -7.31
N HIS A 155 12.77 -14.73 -6.76
CA HIS A 155 11.76 -13.67 -6.77
C HIS A 155 11.68 -12.86 -5.47
N ASP A 156 12.11 -13.40 -4.32
CA ASP A 156 12.01 -12.68 -3.05
C ASP A 156 13.21 -11.76 -2.81
N ASN A 157 12.96 -10.61 -2.15
CA ASN A 157 14.00 -9.62 -1.85
C ASN A 157 14.74 -9.96 -0.54
N TRP A 158 15.72 -10.88 -0.57
CA TRP A 158 16.39 -11.38 0.63
C TRP A 158 17.87 -10.97 0.76
N CYS A 159 18.52 -10.53 -0.33
CA CYS A 159 19.88 -9.98 -0.32
C CYS A 159 19.94 -8.59 -0.99
N SER A 160 21.10 -7.95 -0.94
CA SER A 160 21.30 -6.60 -1.53
C SER A 160 21.14 -6.54 -3.04
N VAL A 161 21.30 -7.69 -3.72
CA VAL A 161 21.17 -7.85 -5.17
C VAL A 161 19.89 -8.60 -5.58
N SER A 162 18.98 -8.87 -4.63
CA SER A 162 17.69 -9.48 -4.94
C SER A 162 16.70 -8.45 -5.51
N PRO A 163 15.70 -8.88 -6.30
CA PRO A 163 15.45 -10.26 -6.74
C PRO A 163 16.44 -10.71 -7.82
N LEU A 164 16.95 -11.94 -7.72
CA LEU A 164 17.93 -12.47 -8.66
C LEU A 164 17.33 -12.70 -10.06
N SER A 165 16.00 -12.84 -10.15
CA SER A 165 15.28 -12.95 -11.41
C SER A 165 15.46 -11.75 -12.35
N ASP A 166 15.92 -10.60 -11.83
CA ASP A 166 16.17 -9.41 -12.65
C ASP A 166 17.52 -9.49 -13.37
N TYR A 167 18.41 -10.39 -12.93
CA TYR A 167 19.77 -10.56 -13.47
C TYR A 167 20.00 -11.90 -14.14
N ILE A 168 19.25 -12.93 -13.72
CA ILE A 168 19.42 -14.31 -14.17
C ILE A 168 18.17 -14.76 -14.92
N ASP A 169 18.36 -15.19 -16.17
CA ASP A 169 17.26 -15.61 -17.01
C ASP A 169 16.81 -17.04 -16.66
N THR A 170 15.54 -17.36 -16.97
CA THR A 170 14.98 -18.69 -16.65
C THR A 170 15.74 -19.83 -17.34
N ARG A 171 16.43 -19.55 -18.45
CA ARG A 171 17.30 -20.51 -19.15
C ARG A 171 18.54 -20.84 -18.34
N GLU A 172 19.21 -19.84 -17.78
CA GLU A 172 20.40 -20.03 -16.95
C GLU A 172 20.09 -20.80 -15.67
N ILE A 173 18.89 -20.57 -15.09
CA ILE A 173 18.39 -21.35 -13.95
C ILE A 173 18.24 -22.83 -14.33
N TYR A 174 17.67 -23.11 -15.50
CA TYR A 174 17.46 -24.47 -15.98
C TYR A 174 18.77 -25.17 -16.35
N ASP A 175 19.71 -24.47 -16.97
CA ASP A 175 21.04 -24.98 -17.31
C ASP A 175 21.83 -25.35 -16.03
N ALA A 176 21.64 -24.59 -14.94
CA ALA A 176 22.15 -24.92 -13.62
C ALA A 176 21.39 -26.07 -12.91
N ARG A 177 20.41 -26.69 -13.56
CA ARG A 177 19.52 -27.73 -13.01
C ARG A 177 18.68 -27.29 -11.82
N LEU A 178 18.45 -25.99 -11.67
CA LEU A 178 17.61 -25.41 -10.63
C LEU A 178 16.20 -25.15 -11.16
N ASN A 179 15.25 -25.00 -10.24
CA ASN A 179 13.86 -24.69 -10.54
C ASN A 179 13.57 -23.21 -10.25
N SER A 180 12.71 -22.55 -11.02
CA SER A 180 12.23 -21.19 -10.78
C SER A 180 11.43 -21.05 -9.47
N ASN A 181 10.99 -22.17 -8.89
CA ASN A 181 10.37 -22.25 -7.56
C ASN A 181 11.34 -22.76 -6.46
N SER A 182 12.64 -22.83 -6.72
CA SER A 182 13.62 -23.27 -5.73
C SER A 182 13.62 -22.36 -4.50
N THR A 183 13.62 -22.99 -3.33
CA THR A 183 13.65 -22.29 -2.04
C THR A 183 15.09 -22.16 -1.53
N ILE A 184 15.34 -21.15 -0.70
CA ILE A 184 16.71 -20.89 -0.17
C ILE A 184 17.25 -22.13 0.56
N LYS A 185 16.39 -22.83 1.31
CA LYS A 185 16.79 -24.06 2.00
C LYS A 185 17.15 -25.19 1.02
N GLY A 186 16.44 -25.30 -0.09
CA GLY A 186 16.69 -26.32 -1.11
C GLY A 186 18.10 -26.20 -1.67
N ILE A 187 18.51 -24.99 -2.05
CA ILE A 187 19.82 -24.72 -2.64
C ILE A 187 20.95 -24.92 -1.62
N ILE A 188 20.82 -24.39 -0.40
CA ILE A 188 21.88 -24.49 0.62
C ILE A 188 22.15 -25.95 1.03
N ASN A 189 21.14 -26.81 0.97
CA ASN A 189 21.28 -28.22 1.33
C ASN A 189 21.85 -29.10 0.20
N GLU A 190 21.86 -28.64 -1.05
CA GLU A 190 22.45 -29.37 -2.19
C GLU A 190 23.97 -29.19 -2.29
N GLU A 191 24.54 -28.19 -1.60
CA GLU A 191 25.99 -27.93 -1.56
C GLU A 191 26.75 -28.73 -0.47
N ARG A 192 26.12 -29.72 0.17
CA ARG A 192 26.75 -30.63 1.15
C ARG A 192 26.61 -32.09 0.73
#